data_AF-A0A916XJQ3-F1
#
_entry.id   AF-A0A916XJQ3-F1
#
_cell.length_a   1.000
_cell.length_b   1.000
_cell.length_c   1.000
_cell.angle_alpha   90.00
_cell.angle_beta   90.00
_cell.angle_gamma   90.00
#
_symmetry.space_group_name_H-M   'P 1'
#
loop_
_entity.id
_entity.type
_entity.pdbx_description
1 polymer ?
#
loop_
_entity_poly.entity_id
_entity_poly.type
_entity_poly.pdbx_seq_one_letter_code
_entity_poly.pdbx_strand_id
1 'polypeptide(L)'
;MILKLLDRLFRRQFPIIDWQLVKESNKVYPESSFTLLKITTSSGRFGTGWVDKAYTRYEYKKFCPYHVLITVNLTDHIAENNPDIDMGTIEDYFSEPLKQICTFHMVSRVVTDEGMDIEGYLELDESAENFLTAKSQAEDRLVTFSYKINFDPNWKLSKLLR
;
A
#
# COMPACT_ATOMS: atom_id res chain seq x y z
N MET A 1 27.30 3.70 -41.24
CA MET A 1 26.41 2.52 -41.37
C MET A 1 26.43 1.63 -40.12
N ILE A 2 27.59 1.47 -39.45
CA ILE A 2 27.77 0.63 -38.25
C ILE A 2 27.02 1.14 -37.01
N LEU A 3 26.94 2.47 -36.78
CA LEU A 3 26.22 3.04 -35.62
C LEU A 3 24.71 2.72 -35.60
N LYS A 4 24.04 2.68 -36.77
CA LYS A 4 22.60 2.36 -36.85
C LYS A 4 22.30 0.88 -36.55
N LEU A 5 23.30 -0.01 -36.68
CA LEU A 5 23.15 -1.44 -36.41
C LEU A 5 23.23 -1.72 -34.90
N LEU A 6 24.12 -1.03 -34.19
CA LEU A 6 24.26 -1.12 -32.73
C LEU A 6 23.03 -0.58 -32.01
N ASP A 7 22.46 0.54 -32.45
CA ASP A 7 21.21 1.09 -31.89
C ASP A 7 20.01 0.13 -32.05
N ARG A 8 20.01 -0.73 -33.08
CA ARG A 8 18.97 -1.76 -33.25
C ARG A 8 19.18 -2.98 -32.36
N LEU A 9 20.42 -3.35 -32.09
CA LEU A 9 20.79 -4.49 -31.23
C LEU A 9 20.55 -4.21 -29.73
N PHE A 10 20.60 -2.94 -29.31
CA PHE A 10 20.41 -2.54 -27.91
C PHE A 10 19.07 -1.86 -27.60
N ARG A 11 18.12 -1.85 -28.54
CA ARG A 11 16.72 -1.55 -28.21
C ARG A 11 16.19 -2.67 -27.33
N ARG A 12 16.34 -2.52 -26.01
CA ARG A 12 15.52 -3.23 -25.02
C ARG A 12 14.07 -2.97 -25.39
N GLN A 13 13.45 -3.89 -26.11
CA GLN A 13 12.02 -3.98 -26.16
C GLN A 13 11.59 -4.31 -24.74
N PHE A 14 11.09 -3.31 -24.02
CA PHE A 14 10.38 -3.59 -22.79
C PHE A 14 9.19 -4.46 -23.19
N PRO A 15 9.01 -5.64 -22.57
CA PRO A 15 7.84 -6.46 -22.88
C PRO A 15 6.60 -5.59 -22.66
N ILE A 16 5.71 -5.61 -23.65
CA ILE A 16 4.36 -5.07 -23.47
C ILE A 16 3.72 -6.03 -22.46
N ILE A 17 3.55 -5.55 -21.23
CA ILE A 17 2.93 -6.32 -20.16
C ILE A 17 1.42 -6.06 -20.28
N ASP A 18 0.67 -7.13 -20.52
CA ASP A 18 -0.77 -7.12 -20.39
C ASP A 18 -1.13 -7.16 -18.91
N TRP A 19 -1.54 -6.00 -18.38
CA TRP A 19 -1.86 -5.87 -16.97
C TRP A 19 -3.11 -6.64 -16.57
N GLN A 20 -4.09 -6.78 -17.48
CA GLN A 20 -5.31 -7.53 -17.18
C GLN A 20 -4.99 -9.01 -16.95
N LEU A 21 -4.12 -9.59 -17.77
CA LEU A 21 -3.64 -10.96 -17.56
C LEU A 21 -2.86 -11.13 -16.26
N VAL A 22 -2.12 -10.11 -15.82
CA VAL A 22 -1.41 -10.16 -14.54
C VAL A 22 -2.38 -10.13 -13.37
N LYS A 23 -3.42 -9.29 -13.41
CA LYS A 23 -4.47 -9.20 -12.38
C LYS A 23 -5.24 -10.50 -12.19
N GLU A 24 -5.46 -11.24 -13.28
CA GLU A 24 -6.14 -12.55 -13.26
C GLU A 24 -5.21 -13.71 -12.86
N SER A 25 -3.92 -13.43 -12.67
CA SER A 25 -2.91 -14.42 -12.27
C SER A 25 -2.52 -14.31 -10.80
N ASN A 26 -1.73 -15.27 -10.32
CA ASN A 26 -1.10 -15.20 -8.99
C ASN A 26 0.07 -14.21 -8.91
N LYS A 27 0.36 -13.44 -9.95
CA LYS A 27 1.49 -12.50 -10.00
C LYS A 27 1.14 -11.09 -9.56
N VAL A 28 -0.15 -10.76 -9.44
CA VAL A 28 -0.60 -9.45 -8.97
C VAL A 28 -0.14 -9.20 -7.53
N TYR A 29 -0.20 -10.21 -6.66
CA TYR A 29 0.35 -10.12 -5.30
C TYR A 29 1.59 -11.00 -5.21
N PRO A 30 2.79 -10.43 -4.98
CA PRO A 30 3.99 -11.24 -4.78
C PRO A 30 3.90 -11.99 -3.44
N GLU A 31 4.61 -13.11 -3.31
CA GLU A 31 4.76 -13.79 -2.02
C GLU A 31 5.42 -12.84 -1.00
N SER A 32 4.74 -12.59 0.11
CA SER A 32 5.16 -11.59 1.09
C SER A 32 6.50 -11.94 1.75
N SER A 33 7.29 -10.91 2.02
CA SER A 33 8.59 -11.01 2.67
C SER A 33 8.76 -9.86 3.65
N PHE A 34 8.21 -10.01 4.86
CA PHE A 34 8.18 -8.94 5.85
C PHE A 34 9.52 -8.72 6.56
N THR A 35 9.82 -7.44 6.82
CA THR A 35 10.80 -7.01 7.82
C THR A 35 10.05 -6.37 8.98
N LEU A 36 10.25 -6.87 10.20
CA LEU A 36 9.74 -6.25 11.42
C LEU A 36 10.64 -5.09 11.84
N LEU A 37 10.03 -3.96 12.17
CA LEU A 37 10.69 -2.74 12.61
C LEU A 37 10.43 -2.51 14.09
N LYS A 38 11.49 -2.20 14.84
CA LYS A 38 11.37 -1.58 16.16
C LYS A 38 11.41 -0.08 15.96
N ILE A 39 10.37 0.62 16.38
CA ILE A 39 10.24 2.07 16.19
C ILE A 39 10.17 2.77 17.55
N THR A 40 10.60 4.03 17.55
CA THR A 40 10.37 4.97 18.65
C THR A 40 9.46 6.05 18.10
N THR A 41 8.27 6.20 18.67
CA THR A 41 7.28 7.20 18.23
C THR A 41 7.74 8.62 18.56
N SER A 42 7.04 9.64 18.09
CA SER A 42 7.35 11.05 18.38
C SER A 42 7.39 11.37 19.87
N SER A 43 6.56 10.71 20.69
CA SER A 43 6.56 10.86 22.15
C SER A 43 7.65 10.06 22.87
N GLY A 44 8.47 9.29 22.14
CA GLY A 44 9.51 8.44 22.73
C GLY A 44 9.03 7.05 23.14
N ARG A 45 7.78 6.67 22.84
CA ARG A 45 7.26 5.33 23.15
C ARG A 45 7.79 4.31 22.15
N PHE A 46 8.01 3.08 22.61
CA PHE A 46 8.37 1.97 21.75
C PHE A 46 7.14 1.42 21.04
N GLY A 47 7.28 1.14 19.75
CA GLY A 47 6.26 0.48 18.94
C GLY A 47 6.87 -0.53 17.98
N THR A 48 6.01 -1.14 17.17
CA THR A 48 6.42 -2.02 16.08
C THR A 48 5.82 -1.59 14.76
N GLY A 49 6.53 -1.87 13.69
CA GLY A 49 6.03 -1.76 12.32
C GLY A 49 6.45 -2.98 11.51
N TRP A 50 5.94 -3.09 10.30
CA TRP A 50 6.46 -4.02 9.32
C TRP A 50 6.50 -3.36 7.94
N VAL A 51 7.40 -3.84 7.09
CA VAL A 51 7.49 -3.47 5.67
C VAL A 51 7.59 -4.76 4.84
N ASP A 52 6.76 -4.89 3.81
CA ASP A 52 6.84 -6.00 2.86
C ASP A 52 7.90 -5.75 1.79
N LYS A 53 9.03 -6.48 1.90
CA LYS A 53 10.18 -6.38 1.00
C LYS A 53 9.95 -7.08 -0.34
N ALA A 54 8.89 -7.88 -0.49
CA ALA A 54 8.51 -8.46 -1.77
C ALA A 54 8.32 -7.36 -2.83
N TYR A 55 7.78 -6.22 -2.38
CA TYR A 55 7.62 -5.05 -3.22
C TYR A 55 8.92 -4.31 -3.51
N THR A 56 10.10 -4.64 -2.99
CA THR A 56 11.37 -4.01 -3.43
C THR A 56 11.68 -4.33 -4.90
N ARG A 57 11.42 -5.56 -5.34
CA ARG A 57 11.77 -6.07 -6.68
C ARG A 57 10.56 -6.41 -7.53
N TYR A 58 9.36 -6.09 -7.06
CA TYR A 58 8.11 -6.33 -7.77
C TYR A 58 8.13 -5.63 -9.14
N GLU A 59 7.89 -6.40 -10.21
CA GLU A 59 8.09 -5.94 -11.59
C GLU A 59 6.91 -5.11 -12.13
N TYR A 60 5.75 -5.18 -11.46
CA TYR A 60 4.51 -4.53 -11.92
C TYR A 60 4.18 -3.21 -11.20
N LYS A 61 5.10 -2.65 -10.40
CA LYS A 61 4.90 -1.37 -9.68
C LYS A 61 4.33 -0.24 -10.51
N LYS A 62 4.76 -0.15 -11.77
CA LYS A 62 4.33 0.91 -12.70
C LYS A 62 2.81 0.97 -12.93
N PHE A 63 2.10 -0.12 -12.66
CA PHE A 63 0.66 -0.22 -12.82
C PHE A 63 -0.11 0.29 -11.60
N CYS A 64 0.55 0.38 -10.43
CA CYS A 64 -0.05 0.91 -9.21
C CYS A 64 0.72 2.17 -8.73
N PRO A 65 0.69 3.29 -9.47
CA PRO A 65 1.60 4.41 -9.22
C PRO A 65 1.12 5.37 -8.12
N TYR A 66 -0.05 5.14 -7.52
CA TYR A 66 -0.61 6.03 -6.51
C TYR A 66 -0.33 5.47 -5.13
N HIS A 67 0.42 6.22 -4.34
CA HIS A 67 0.63 5.96 -2.94
C HIS A 67 -0.63 6.33 -2.16
N VAL A 68 -1.04 5.46 -1.25
CA VAL A 68 -2.09 5.74 -0.27
C VAL A 68 -1.50 5.60 1.13
N LEU A 69 -1.74 6.62 1.94
CA LEU A 69 -1.49 6.63 3.37
C LEU A 69 -2.83 6.65 4.08
N ILE A 70 -3.08 5.66 4.95
CA ILE A 70 -4.23 5.60 5.85
C ILE A 70 -3.71 5.78 7.27
N THR A 71 -4.15 6.84 7.95
CA THR A 71 -3.76 7.15 9.33
C THR A 71 -4.93 6.84 10.24
N VAL A 72 -4.76 5.85 11.11
CA VAL A 72 -5.77 5.33 12.04
C VAL A 72 -5.57 5.94 13.42
N ASN A 73 -6.66 6.43 14.01
CA ASN A 73 -6.70 6.89 15.40
C ASN A 73 -7.36 5.82 16.27
N LEU A 74 -6.62 5.37 17.28
CA LEU A 74 -7.01 4.38 18.29
C LEU A 74 -7.11 4.98 19.71
N THR A 75 -7.17 6.31 19.81
CA THR A 75 -7.31 7.05 21.09
C THR A 75 -8.69 7.68 21.28
N ASP A 76 -9.62 7.43 20.36
CA ASP A 76 -10.96 7.99 20.41
C ASP A 76 -12.00 6.99 20.94
N HIS A 77 -13.21 7.50 21.18
CA HIS A 77 -14.33 6.72 21.69
C HIS A 77 -14.74 5.53 20.80
N ILE A 78 -14.45 5.56 19.49
CA ILE A 78 -14.77 4.44 18.59
C ILE A 78 -13.83 3.26 18.89
N ALA A 79 -12.54 3.53 19.06
CA ALA A 79 -11.58 2.50 19.45
C ALA A 79 -11.84 1.99 20.88
N GLU A 80 -12.20 2.87 21.82
CA GLU A 80 -12.55 2.47 23.20
C GLU A 80 -13.73 1.48 23.27
N ASN A 81 -14.68 1.59 22.33
CA ASN A 81 -15.82 0.67 22.22
C ASN A 81 -15.46 -0.69 21.60
N ASN A 82 -14.23 -0.86 21.09
CA ASN A 82 -13.73 -2.08 20.46
C ASN A 82 -12.41 -2.53 21.12
N PRO A 83 -12.40 -2.87 22.43
CA PRO A 83 -11.17 -3.07 23.19
C PRO A 83 -10.31 -4.26 22.73
N ASP A 84 -10.92 -5.23 22.04
CA ASP A 84 -10.24 -6.43 21.55
C ASP A 84 -9.75 -6.29 20.09
N ILE A 85 -9.82 -5.09 19.52
CA ILE A 85 -9.38 -4.86 18.14
C ILE A 85 -7.86 -5.00 18.01
N ASP A 86 -7.43 -5.94 17.17
CA ASP A 86 -6.02 -6.11 16.85
C ASP A 86 -5.64 -5.40 15.53
N MET A 87 -4.33 -5.21 15.32
CA MET A 87 -3.83 -4.51 14.14
C MET A 87 -4.11 -5.25 12.83
N GLY A 88 -4.12 -6.59 12.84
CA GLY A 88 -4.43 -7.40 11.67
C GLY A 88 -5.89 -7.22 11.26
N THR A 89 -6.81 -7.21 12.22
CA THR A 89 -8.23 -6.91 11.99
C THR A 89 -8.41 -5.53 11.31
N ILE A 90 -7.65 -4.52 11.72
CA ILE A 90 -7.70 -3.20 11.08
C ILE A 90 -7.04 -3.20 9.70
N GLU A 91 -5.92 -3.90 9.52
CA GLU A 91 -5.29 -4.10 8.21
C GLU A 91 -6.29 -4.74 7.21
N ASP A 92 -7.03 -5.77 7.65
CA ASP A 92 -8.04 -6.46 6.83
C ASP A 92 -9.26 -5.59 6.54
N TYR A 93 -9.70 -4.78 7.52
CA TYR A 93 -10.80 -3.81 7.37
C TYR A 93 -10.60 -2.85 6.18
N PHE A 94 -9.35 -2.50 5.87
CA PHE A 94 -9.01 -1.71 4.69
C PHE A 94 -8.62 -2.58 3.49
N SER A 95 -7.78 -3.59 3.70
CA SER A 95 -7.12 -4.28 2.59
C SER A 95 -8.06 -5.20 1.81
N GLU A 96 -8.98 -5.91 2.45
CA GLU A 96 -9.87 -6.84 1.74
C GLU A 96 -10.85 -6.11 0.80
N PRO A 97 -11.58 -5.07 1.24
CA PRO A 97 -12.50 -4.37 0.34
C PRO A 97 -11.75 -3.61 -0.77
N LEU A 98 -10.61 -3.00 -0.45
CA LEU A 98 -9.81 -2.31 -1.47
C LEU A 98 -9.34 -3.29 -2.56
N LYS A 99 -8.89 -4.50 -2.19
CA LYS A 99 -8.48 -5.54 -3.16
C LYS A 99 -9.64 -6.05 -4.03
N GLN A 100 -10.88 -5.93 -3.58
CA GLN A 100 -12.07 -6.25 -4.38
C GLN A 100 -12.41 -5.14 -5.38
N ILE A 101 -12.09 -3.89 -5.05
CA ILE A 101 -12.40 -2.71 -5.86
C ILE A 101 -11.30 -2.46 -6.89
N CYS A 102 -10.03 -2.54 -6.48
CA CYS A 102 -8.87 -2.31 -7.34
C CYS A 102 -7.67 -3.14 -6.86
N THR A 103 -6.55 -3.13 -7.62
CA THR A 103 -5.31 -3.71 -7.08
C THR A 103 -4.78 -2.81 -5.98
N PHE A 104 -4.73 -3.33 -4.75
CA PHE A 104 -4.20 -2.65 -3.57
C PHE A 104 -3.03 -3.44 -2.97
N HIS A 105 -1.84 -2.87 -3.10
CA HIS A 105 -0.61 -3.40 -2.52
C HIS A 105 -0.35 -2.73 -1.18
N MET A 106 -0.74 -3.37 -0.07
CA MET A 106 -0.33 -2.92 1.26
C MET A 106 1.17 -3.23 1.44
N VAL A 107 1.99 -2.20 1.67
CA VAL A 107 3.45 -2.33 1.68
C VAL A 107 4.06 -2.14 3.07
N SER A 108 3.35 -1.46 3.97
CA SER A 108 3.81 -1.30 5.35
C SER A 108 2.69 -0.93 6.30
N ARG A 109 2.95 -1.18 7.58
CA ARG A 109 2.22 -0.62 8.72
C ARG A 109 3.23 -0.18 9.78
N VAL A 110 3.02 0.98 10.38
CA VAL A 110 3.87 1.53 11.44
C VAL A 110 2.99 2.05 12.58
N VAL A 111 3.28 1.67 13.83
CA VAL A 111 2.58 2.24 15.00
C VAL A 111 2.94 3.72 15.17
N THR A 112 1.94 4.54 15.48
CA THR A 112 2.10 5.95 15.80
C THR A 112 1.76 6.20 17.27
N ASP A 113 1.81 7.46 17.70
CA ASP A 113 1.39 7.81 19.06
C ASP A 113 -0.13 7.69 19.28
N GLU A 114 -0.90 7.82 18.21
CA GLU A 114 -2.37 7.83 18.28
C GLU A 114 -2.97 6.53 17.76
N GLY A 115 -2.21 5.70 17.04
CA GLY A 115 -2.69 4.45 16.50
C GLY A 115 -1.67 3.84 15.55
N MET A 116 -1.94 3.90 14.25
CA MET A 116 -1.01 3.41 13.24
C MET A 116 -1.22 4.05 11.87
N ASP A 117 -0.16 4.05 11.09
CA ASP A 117 -0.18 4.37 9.67
C ASP A 117 -0.10 3.07 8.86
N ILE A 118 -0.95 2.93 7.87
CA ILE A 118 -0.91 1.88 6.84
C ILE A 118 -0.55 2.56 5.53
N GLU A 119 0.48 2.05 4.85
CA GLU A 119 0.84 2.50 3.51
C GLU A 119 0.61 1.42 2.47
N GLY A 120 0.18 1.87 1.29
CA GLY A 120 0.05 1.00 0.14
C GLY A 120 0.12 1.73 -1.19
N TYR A 121 -0.04 0.96 -2.26
CA TYR A 121 -0.05 1.45 -3.63
C TYR A 121 -1.23 0.89 -4.42
N LEU A 122 -1.87 1.74 -5.23
CA LEU A 122 -3.06 1.42 -6.02
C LEU A 122 -2.98 1.92 -7.46
N GLU A 123 -3.82 1.37 -8.35
CA GLU A 123 -3.89 1.73 -9.79
C GLU A 123 -4.45 3.13 -10.06
N LEU A 124 -5.18 3.68 -9.08
CA LEU A 124 -6.16 4.77 -9.13
C LEU A 124 -7.41 4.40 -9.90
N ASP A 125 -8.36 3.89 -9.12
CA ASP A 125 -9.77 3.79 -9.46
C ASP A 125 -10.49 4.80 -8.57
N GLU A 126 -11.34 5.66 -9.15
CA GLU A 126 -12.18 6.61 -8.40
C GLU A 126 -13.01 5.89 -7.31
N SER A 127 -13.33 4.62 -7.55
CA SER A 127 -14.02 3.74 -6.60
C SER A 127 -13.26 3.54 -5.29
N ALA A 128 -11.92 3.56 -5.30
CA ALA A 128 -11.12 3.42 -4.08
C ALA A 128 -11.21 4.67 -3.19
N GLU A 129 -11.17 5.85 -3.80
CA GLU A 129 -11.35 7.13 -3.09
C GLU A 129 -12.78 7.29 -2.57
N ASN A 130 -13.77 6.92 -3.39
CA ASN A 130 -15.17 6.89 -2.98
C ASN A 130 -15.39 5.92 -1.80
N PHE A 131 -14.79 4.73 -1.85
CA PHE A 131 -14.84 3.77 -0.75
C PHE A 131 -14.26 4.35 0.54
N LEU A 132 -13.02 4.87 0.50
CA LEU A 132 -12.36 5.41 1.69
C LEU A 132 -13.12 6.62 2.27
N THR A 133 -13.67 7.48 1.40
CA THR A 133 -14.52 8.61 1.82
C THR A 133 -15.78 8.11 2.54
N ALA A 134 -16.55 7.23 1.89
CA ALA A 134 -17.77 6.68 2.47
C ALA A 134 -17.49 5.97 3.81
N LYS A 135 -16.42 5.17 3.84
CA LYS A 135 -16.01 4.41 5.03
C LYS A 135 -15.57 5.32 6.19
N SER A 136 -14.95 6.47 5.89
CA SER A 136 -14.55 7.46 6.91
C SER A 136 -15.75 8.18 7.54
N GLN A 137 -16.86 8.27 6.80
CA GLN A 137 -18.09 8.95 7.21
C GLN A 137 -19.13 8.01 7.84
N ALA A 138 -18.94 6.69 7.71
CA ALA A 138 -19.84 5.69 8.24
C ALA A 138 -19.94 5.77 9.78
N GLU A 139 -21.17 5.65 10.30
CA GLU A 139 -21.44 5.66 11.74
C GLU A 139 -20.99 4.36 12.43
N ASP A 140 -21.03 3.24 11.69
CA ASP A 140 -20.63 1.91 12.13
C ASP A 140 -19.17 1.57 11.76
N ARG A 141 -18.34 2.59 11.50
CA ARG A 141 -16.92 2.38 11.17
C ARG A 141 -16.19 1.72 12.34
N LEU A 142 -15.30 0.79 12.00
CA LEU A 142 -14.50 0.05 12.98
C LEU A 142 -13.50 0.93 13.73
N VAL A 143 -12.93 1.92 13.03
CA VAL A 143 -11.94 2.86 13.54
C VAL A 143 -12.16 4.23 12.92
N THR A 144 -11.76 5.29 13.64
CA THR A 144 -11.58 6.60 13.01
C THR A 144 -10.27 6.63 12.23
N PHE A 145 -10.31 7.15 11.02
CA PHE A 145 -9.14 7.27 10.19
C PHE A 145 -9.23 8.48 9.25
N SER A 146 -8.08 8.90 8.74
CA SER A 146 -7.95 9.80 7.60
C SER A 146 -7.09 9.14 6.53
N TYR A 147 -7.12 9.67 5.31
CA TYR A 147 -6.30 9.13 4.24
C TYR A 147 -5.77 10.21 3.30
N LYS A 148 -4.70 9.89 2.58
CA LYS A 148 -4.15 10.70 1.48
C LYS A 148 -3.76 9.79 0.33
N ILE A 149 -4.21 10.12 -0.88
CA ILE A 149 -3.80 9.44 -2.12
C ILE A 149 -2.99 10.42 -2.95
N ASN A 150 -1.77 10.04 -3.34
CA ASN A 150 -0.89 10.87 -4.15
C ASN A 150 -0.22 10.05 -5.24
N PHE A 151 -0.09 10.60 -6.43
CA PHE A 151 0.73 10.00 -7.47
C PHE A 151 2.21 10.02 -7.06
N ASP A 152 2.85 8.85 -7.05
CA ASP A 152 4.28 8.69 -6.73
C ASP A 152 5.05 8.24 -8.00
N PRO A 153 5.67 9.17 -8.74
CA PRO A 153 6.43 8.83 -9.94
C PRO A 153 7.68 7.97 -9.66
N ASN A 154 8.13 7.95 -8.41
CA ASN A 154 9.34 7.24 -7.99
C ASN A 154 9.06 5.83 -7.52
N TRP A 155 7.79 5.44 -7.36
CA TRP A 155 7.41 4.11 -6.89
C TRP A 155 8.08 2.99 -7.68
N LYS A 156 8.00 3.07 -9.02
CA LYS A 156 8.63 2.11 -9.95
C LYS A 156 10.15 1.97 -9.79
N LEU A 157 10.82 2.99 -9.22
CA LEU A 157 12.27 3.02 -9.00
C LEU A 157 12.65 2.71 -7.54
N SER A 158 11.68 2.76 -6.63
CA SER A 158 11.90 2.60 -5.20
C SER A 158 12.43 1.20 -4.89
N LYS A 159 13.53 1.14 -4.13
CA LYS A 159 14.10 -0.12 -3.61
C LYS A 159 13.56 -0.48 -2.21
N LEU A 160 12.58 0.28 -1.72
CA LEU A 160 11.96 0.16 -0.40
C LEU A 160 12.96 0.08 0.76
N LEU A 161 13.29 1.26 1.29
CA LEU A 161 13.29 1.64 2.71
C LEU A 161 13.07 3.16 2.74
N ARG A 162 11.92 3.60 3.23
CA ARG A 162 11.70 4.93 3.82
C ARG A 162 11.21 4.71 5.24
#